data_AF-A0A3C1RJA2-F1
#
_entry.id   AF-A0A3C1RJA2-F1
#
_cell.length_a   1.000
_cell.length_b   1.000
_cell.length_c   1.000
_cell.angle_alpha   90.00
_cell.angle_beta   90.00
_cell.angle_gamma   90.00
#
_symmetry.space_group_name_H-M   'P 1'
#
loop_
_entity.id
_entity.type
_entity.pdbx_description
1 polymer ?
#
loop_
_entity_poly.entity_id
_entity_poly.type
_entity_poly.pdbx_seq_one_letter_code
_entity_poly.pdbx_strand_id
1 'polypeptide(L)'
;MLKKLIHILFLPCSEATMLMEKRNAGNISSKENRKLSMHLKICKWCRAYKEKLEILDEILKRKLFNEEKSKIQDSEIQDFKEKMIKKLDI
;
A
#
# COMPACT_ATOMS: atom_id res chain seq x y z
N MET A 1 8.22 31.55 20.85
CA MET A 1 9.24 30.49 20.91
C MET A 1 8.67 29.14 21.40
N LEU A 2 7.85 29.09 22.46
CA LEU A 2 7.20 27.86 22.97
C LEU A 2 6.43 27.03 21.92
N LYS A 3 5.63 27.68 21.04
CA LYS A 3 4.88 26.99 19.98
C LYS A 3 5.77 26.19 19.01
N LYS A 4 7.00 26.66 18.74
CA LYS A 4 7.95 25.94 17.86
C LYS A 4 8.51 24.69 18.54
N LEU A 5 8.74 24.73 19.86
CA LEU A 5 9.21 23.57 20.64
C LEU A 5 8.14 22.49 20.77
N ILE A 6 6.87 22.88 20.87
CA ILE A 6 5.76 21.92 20.88
C ILE A 6 5.75 21.09 19.60
N HIS A 7 5.96 21.69 18.42
CA HIS A 7 6.05 20.95 17.15
C HIS A 7 7.35 20.15 16.96
N ILE A 8 8.39 20.40 17.76
CA ILE A 8 9.62 19.59 17.75
C ILE A 8 9.44 18.34 18.64
N LEU A 9 8.78 18.50 19.79
CA LEU A 9 8.40 17.40 20.70
C LEU A 9 7.20 16.59 20.17
N PHE A 10 6.26 17.25 19.52
CA PHE A 10 5.02 16.68 19.00
C PHE A 10 5.14 16.51 17.49
N LEU A 11 5.05 15.27 17.01
CA LEU A 11 5.07 14.93 15.58
C LEU A 11 4.11 15.85 14.80
N PRO A 12 4.60 16.72 13.89
CA PRO A 12 3.71 17.54 13.07
C PRO A 12 2.92 16.66 12.10
N CYS A 13 1.69 17.05 11.77
CA CYS A 13 0.82 16.25 10.90
C CYS A 13 1.43 15.96 9.51
N SER A 14 2.22 16.89 8.97
CA SER A 14 2.96 16.72 7.71
C SER A 14 4.05 15.65 7.78
N GLU A 15 4.73 15.51 8.93
CA GLU A 15 5.67 14.42 9.16
C GLU A 15 4.92 13.12 9.47
N ALA A 16 3.76 13.20 10.11
CA ALA A 16 2.92 12.04 10.38
C ALA A 16 2.46 11.35 9.09
N THR A 17 2.01 12.10 8.08
CA THR A 17 1.63 11.51 6.78
C THR A 17 2.82 10.82 6.10
N MET A 18 4.00 11.44 6.11
CA MET A 18 5.23 10.80 5.60
C MET A 18 5.57 9.50 6.35
N LEU A 19 5.45 9.49 7.68
CA LEU A 19 5.68 8.27 8.47
C LEU A 19 4.60 7.20 8.19
N MET A 20 3.36 7.58 7.84
CA MET A 20 2.34 6.62 7.41
C MET A 20 2.74 5.93 6.11
N GLU A 21 3.22 6.67 5.10
CA GLU A 21 3.74 6.08 3.86
C GLU A 21 4.93 5.15 4.13
N LYS A 22 5.87 5.59 4.97
CA LYS A 22 7.04 4.79 5.37
C LYS A 22 6.63 3.49 6.08
N ARG A 23 5.58 3.55 6.90
CA ARG A 23 4.98 2.35 7.54
C ARG A 23 4.34 1.44 6.51
N ASN A 24 3.58 1.99 5.56
CA ASN A 24 2.92 1.22 4.52
C ASN A 24 3.93 0.51 3.60
N ALA A 25 5.05 1.16 3.30
CA ALA A 25 6.18 0.58 2.57
C ALA A 25 7.05 -0.41 3.38
N GLY A 26 6.71 -0.69 4.65
CA GLY A 26 7.48 -1.60 5.51
C GLY A 26 8.83 -1.04 5.98
N ASN A 27 9.14 0.22 5.72
CA ASN A 27 10.46 0.83 5.94
C ASN A 27 10.55 1.68 7.22
N ILE A 28 9.57 1.59 8.13
CA ILE A 28 9.51 2.42 9.35
C ILE A 28 10.32 1.83 10.51
N SER A 29 11.09 2.66 11.21
CA SER A 29 11.78 2.22 12.44
C SER A 29 10.81 2.10 13.63
N SER A 30 11.14 1.28 14.62
CA SER A 30 10.32 1.10 15.83
C SER A 30 10.06 2.41 16.59
N LYS A 31 11.03 3.33 16.61
CA LYS A 31 10.90 4.64 17.25
C LYS A 31 9.90 5.54 16.52
N GLU A 32 10.03 5.64 15.20
CA GLU A 32 9.09 6.38 14.35
C GLU A 32 7.69 5.78 14.45
N ASN A 33 7.60 4.46 14.45
CA ASN A 33 6.34 3.73 14.54
C ASN A 33 5.59 4.03 15.85
N ARG A 34 6.30 4.07 16.98
CA ARG A 34 5.72 4.46 18.28
C ARG A 34 5.27 5.92 18.29
N LYS A 35 6.11 6.85 17.78
CA LYS A 35 5.80 8.29 17.68
C LYS A 35 4.54 8.53 16.85
N LEU A 36 4.45 7.89 15.68
CA LEU A 36 3.29 7.95 14.79
C LEU A 36 2.03 7.37 15.45
N SER A 37 2.16 6.24 16.14
CA SER A 37 1.03 5.62 16.84
C SER A 37 0.46 6.51 17.96
N MET A 38 1.32 7.21 18.70
CA MET A 38 0.88 8.21 19.68
C MET A 38 0.15 9.37 19.00
N HIS A 39 0.71 9.90 17.90
CA HIS A 39 0.08 11.00 17.17
C HIS A 39 -1.33 10.64 16.66
N LEU A 40 -1.52 9.44 16.11
CA LEU A 40 -2.82 8.96 15.60
C LEU A 40 -3.89 8.80 16.69
N LYS A 41 -3.50 8.63 17.96
CA LYS A 41 -4.44 8.63 19.08
C LYS A 41 -5.01 10.02 19.36
N ILE A 42 -4.25 11.07 19.06
CA ILE A 42 -4.58 12.46 19.42
C ILE A 42 -5.19 13.22 18.24
N CYS A 43 -4.62 13.06 17.04
CA CYS A 43 -5.04 13.83 15.86
C CYS A 43 -6.11 13.09 15.06
N LYS A 44 -7.36 13.57 15.15
CA LYS A 44 -8.51 13.01 14.40
C LYS A 44 -8.33 13.08 12.87
N TRP A 45 -7.70 14.14 12.36
CA TRP A 45 -7.52 14.35 10.92
C TRP A 45 -6.52 13.35 10.33
N CYS A 46 -5.42 13.10 11.04
CA CYS A 46 -4.44 12.10 10.64
C CYS A 46 -5.02 10.68 10.70
N ARG A 47 -5.97 10.40 11.61
CA ARG A 47 -6.70 9.14 11.62
C ARG A 47 -7.59 8.98 10.40
N ALA A 48 -8.39 10.00 10.08
CA ALA A 48 -9.22 9.99 8.87
C ALA A 48 -8.38 9.90 7.59
N TYR A 49 -7.20 10.54 7.55
CA TYR A 49 -6.25 10.38 6.45
C TYR A 49 -5.73 8.95 6.35
N LYS A 50 -5.33 8.33 7.47
CA LYS A 50 -4.88 6.94 7.51
C LYS A 50 -5.92 5.98 6.94
N GLU A 51 -7.19 6.13 7.31
CA GLU A 51 -8.27 5.29 6.77
C GLU A 51 -8.39 5.42 5.25
N LYS A 52 -8.33 6.65 4.71
CA LYS A 52 -8.32 6.88 3.26
C LYS A 52 -7.11 6.23 2.57
N LEU A 53 -5.95 6.31 3.21
CA LEU A 53 -4.72 5.70 2.71
C LEU A 53 -4.84 4.19 2.63
N GLU A 54 -5.34 3.55 3.69
CA GLU A 54 -5.51 2.10 3.76
C GLU A 54 -6.48 1.59 2.69
N ILE A 55 -7.59 2.31 2.46
CA ILE A 55 -8.53 1.99 1.37
C ILE A 55 -7.85 2.07 0.00
N LEU A 56 -7.08 3.12 -0.25
CA LEU A 56 -6.38 3.31 -1.52
C LEU A 56 -5.36 2.18 -1.75
N ASP A 57 -4.57 1.86 -0.73
CA ASP A 57 -3.56 0.81 -0.76
C ASP A 57 -4.18 -0.57 -1.03
N GLU A 58 -5.32 -0.89 -0.40
CA GLU A 58 -6.06 -2.12 -0.69
C GLU A 58 -6.55 -2.19 -2.13
N ILE A 59 -7.09 -1.09 -2.67
CA ILE A 59 -7.57 -1.04 -4.07
C ILE A 59 -6.41 -1.28 -5.04
N LEU A 60 -5.27 -0.64 -4.79
CA LEU A 60 -4.07 -0.79 -5.63
C LEU A 60 -3.54 -2.22 -5.56
N LYS A 61 -3.42 -2.79 -4.37
CA LYS A 61 -3.00 -4.19 -4.17
C LYS A 61 -3.91 -5.14 -4.94
N ARG A 62 -5.24 -4.99 -4.83
CA ARG A 62 -6.20 -5.84 -5.56
C ARG A 62 -6.05 -5.75 -7.07
N LYS A 63 -5.80 -4.55 -7.62
CA LYS A 63 -5.54 -4.38 -9.06
C LYS A 63 -4.27 -5.11 -9.50
N LEU A 64 -3.17 -4.94 -8.76
CA LEU A 64 -1.90 -5.61 -9.06
C LEU A 64 -2.01 -7.14 -8.97
N PHE A 65 -2.69 -7.66 -7.94
CA PHE A 65 -2.94 -9.11 -7.82
C PHE A 65 -3.82 -9.66 -8.95
N ASN A 66 -4.78 -8.87 -9.46
CA ASN A 66 -5.60 -9.29 -10.59
C ASN A 66 -4.83 -9.27 -11.92
N GLU A 67 -3.86 -8.36 -12.08
CA GLU A 67 -2.95 -8.39 -13.23
C GLU A 67 -2.04 -9.62 -13.21
N GLU A 68 -1.54 -10.05 -12.04
CA GLU A 68 -0.78 -11.30 -11.92
C GLU A 68 -1.61 -12.54 -12.28
N LYS A 69 -2.91 -12.55 -11.97
CA LYS A 69 -3.83 -13.62 -12.40
C LYS A 69 -4.15 -13.60 -13.91
N SER A 70 -3.95 -12.47 -14.58
CA SER A 70 -4.11 -12.35 -16.03
C SER A 70 -2.88 -12.81 -16.83
N LYS A 71 -1.83 -13.26 -16.12
CA LYS A 71 -0.63 -13.81 -16.75
C LYS A 71 -0.98 -15.18 -17.34
N ILE A 72 -1.08 -15.24 -18.67
CA ILE A 72 -1.37 -16.47 -19.40
C ILE A 72 -0.37 -17.54 -18.94
N GLN A 73 -0.88 -18.63 -18.37
CA GLN A 73 -0.04 -19.74 -17.93
C GLN A 73 0.49 -20.50 -19.16
N ASP A 74 1.71 -21.03 -19.07
CA ASP A 74 2.31 -21.79 -20.18
C ASP A 74 1.44 -22.99 -20.60
N SER A 75 0.71 -23.58 -19.65
CA SER A 75 -0.28 -24.63 -19.92
C SER A 75 -1.46 -24.14 -20.77
N GLU A 76 -1.93 -22.91 -20.57
CA GLU A 76 -3.00 -22.32 -21.37
C GLU A 76 -2.54 -22.05 -22.82
N ILE A 77 -1.27 -21.66 -22.99
CA ILE A 77 -0.64 -21.50 -24.32
C ILE A 77 -0.54 -22.87 -25.03
N GLN A 78 -0.16 -23.91 -24.29
CA GLN A 78 0.00 -25.25 -24.86
C GLN A 78 -1.35 -25.86 -25.25
N ASP A 79 -2.36 -25.75 -24.39
CA ASP A 79 -3.74 -26.18 -24.68
C ASP A 79 -4.30 -25.45 -25.91
N PHE A 80 -3.99 -24.17 -26.06
CA PHE A 80 -4.39 -23.40 -27.23
C PHE A 80 -3.71 -23.91 -28.51
N LYS A 81 -2.40 -24.18 -28.47
CA LYS A 81 -1.66 -24.77 -29.61
C LYS A 81 -2.23 -26.12 -30.03
N GLU A 82 -2.49 -27.02 -29.07
CA GLU A 82 -3.07 -28.33 -29.38
C GLU A 82 -4.46 -28.22 -30.00
N LYS A 83 -5.31 -27.31 -29.50
CA LYS A 83 -6.64 -27.05 -30.08
C LYS A 83 -6.55 -26.50 -31.49
N MET A 84 -5.57 -25.65 -31.78
CA MET A 84 -5.33 -25.12 -33.13
C MET A 84 -4.84 -26.22 -34.08
N ILE A 85 -3.90 -27.06 -33.65
CA ILE A 85 -3.39 -28.20 -34.44
C ILE A 85 -4.54 -29.17 -34.76
N LYS A 86 -5.36 -29.54 -33.77
CA LYS A 86 -6.54 -30.41 -33.98
C LYS A 86 -7.57 -29.83 -34.94
N LYS A 87 -7.67 -28.50 -35.04
CA LYS A 87 -8.59 -27.83 -35.98
C LYS A 87 -8.04 -27.69 -37.40
N LEU A 88 -6.73 -27.87 -37.58
CA LEU A 88 -6.07 -27.76 -38.88
C LEU A 88 -6.01 -29.09 -39.64
N ASP A 89 -6.49 -30.21 -39.06
CA ASP A 89 -6.63 -31.53 -39.68
C ASP A 89 -5.38 -31.94 -40.51
N ILE A 90 -4.20 -31.87 -39.85
CA ILE A 90 -2.93 -32.48 -40.31
C ILE A 90 -2.75 -33.81 -39.60
#